data_AF-A0A3D0NPF8-F1
#
_entry.id   AF-A0A3D0NPF8-F1
#
_cell.length_a   1.000
_cell.length_b   1.000
_cell.length_c   1.000
_cell.angle_alpha   90.00
_cell.angle_beta   90.00
_cell.angle_gamma   90.00
#
_symmetry.space_group_name_H-M   'P 1'
#
loop_
_entity.id
_entity.type
_entity.pdbx_description
1 polymer ?
#
loop_
_entity_poly.entity_id
_entity_poly.type
_entity_poly.pdbx_seq_one_letter_code
_entity_poly.pdbx_strand_id
1 'polypeptide(L)'
;MAFFDSIKLEKGMYNGGRSLTAVLEELDPSEHYKGTPLEGLDAFQRQLKRYDIRVGGAHSDSVQKFFETSNSAALFPEYVARAVRQGMENNDCLKDIIAAKTVIDGMDYRSVVSTPSDDEKALKPVAEGAALPQTNVKTSENLVKLIKRGRMLVASYEAIKYQRLDLFTVTLRQIGAHIAREQIKDAVDVLINGDGNNNSASVVALDTANTLTYADLIDLWANMSPYELNTMLA
;
A
#
# COMPACT_ATOMS: atom_id res chain seq x y z
N MET A 1 10.33 26.12 -24.01
CA MET A 1 11.58 25.73 -23.31
C MET A 1 11.16 24.82 -22.19
N ALA A 2 11.60 23.56 -22.19
CA ALA A 2 11.00 22.56 -21.29
C ALA A 2 11.45 22.83 -19.84
N PHE A 3 10.50 23.01 -18.92
CA PHE A 3 10.79 23.40 -17.54
C PHE A 3 11.66 22.36 -16.81
N PHE A 4 11.52 21.08 -17.15
CA PHE A 4 12.25 19.96 -16.54
C PHE A 4 13.78 20.05 -16.66
N ASP A 5 14.32 20.72 -17.70
CA ASP A 5 15.76 20.86 -17.93
C ASP A 5 16.44 21.88 -17.00
N SER A 6 15.66 22.73 -16.34
CA SER A 6 16.16 23.80 -15.46
C SER A 6 16.18 23.39 -13.98
N ILE A 7 15.54 22.27 -13.64
CA ILE A 7 15.39 21.82 -12.25
C ILE A 7 16.74 21.33 -11.72
N LYS A 8 17.15 21.86 -10.57
CA LYS A 8 18.34 21.39 -9.85
C LYS A 8 17.92 20.32 -8.85
N LEU A 9 18.37 19.09 -9.07
CA LEU A 9 18.07 17.97 -8.18
C LEU A 9 18.97 18.04 -6.94
N GLU A 10 18.36 18.18 -5.77
CA GLU A 10 19.08 18.30 -4.50
C GLU A 10 18.54 17.31 -3.47
N LYS A 11 19.42 16.85 -2.56
CA LYS A 11 19.05 15.94 -1.47
C LYS A 11 17.96 16.52 -0.55
N GLY A 12 17.88 17.86 -0.46
CA GLY A 12 16.87 18.56 0.34
C GLY A 12 15.43 18.30 -0.11
N MET A 13 15.23 17.83 -1.35
CA MET A 13 13.91 17.47 -1.86
C MET A 13 13.24 16.31 -1.09
N TYR A 14 14.00 15.52 -0.32
CA TYR A 14 13.48 14.40 0.47
C TYR A 14 13.04 14.80 1.90
N ASN A 15 13.34 16.01 2.37
CA ASN A 15 13.14 16.39 3.78
C ASN A 15 11.65 16.57 4.20
N GLY A 16 10.72 16.64 3.23
CA GLY A 16 9.31 16.95 3.50
C GLY A 16 8.41 15.75 3.79
N GLY A 17 8.93 14.53 3.91
CA GLY A 17 8.13 13.30 4.05
C GLY A 17 7.29 12.94 2.82
N ARG A 18 7.38 13.76 1.75
CA ARG A 18 6.74 13.53 0.45
C ARG A 18 7.70 12.75 -0.45
N SER A 19 7.15 11.93 -1.35
CA SER A 19 7.95 11.28 -2.41
C SER A 19 8.62 12.31 -3.31
N LEU A 20 9.81 12.01 -3.85
CA LEU A 20 10.50 12.95 -4.74
C LEU A 20 9.63 13.27 -5.96
N THR A 21 8.87 12.29 -6.47
CA THR A 21 7.95 12.49 -7.59
C THR A 21 6.93 13.59 -7.30
N ALA A 22 6.36 13.64 -6.09
CA ALA A 22 5.40 14.67 -5.69
C ALA A 22 6.04 16.07 -5.62
N VAL A 23 7.26 16.17 -5.10
CA VAL A 23 8.01 17.42 -5.06
C VAL A 23 8.37 17.90 -6.47
N LEU A 24 8.75 16.98 -7.36
CA LEU A 24 9.02 17.29 -8.76
C LEU A 24 7.76 17.71 -9.50
N GLU A 25 6.60 17.14 -9.18
CA GLU A 25 5.31 17.50 -9.78
C GLU A 25 4.85 18.91 -9.37
N GLU A 26 5.17 19.34 -8.14
CA GLU A 26 4.92 20.73 -7.70
C GLU A 26 5.81 21.75 -8.45
N LEU A 27 7.05 21.35 -8.78
CA LEU A 27 8.01 22.19 -9.50
C LEU A 27 7.80 22.18 -11.02
N ASP A 28 7.36 21.04 -11.56
CA ASP A 28 7.15 20.80 -12.99
C ASP A 28 5.85 20.03 -13.23
N PRO A 29 4.70 20.73 -13.19
CA PRO A 29 3.39 20.12 -13.37
C PRO A 29 3.25 19.40 -14.71
N SER A 30 2.71 18.18 -14.68
CA SER A 30 2.40 17.36 -15.86
C SER A 30 1.47 18.04 -16.85
N GLU A 31 0.61 18.92 -16.35
CA GLU A 31 -0.33 19.72 -17.15
C GLU A 31 0.37 20.56 -18.23
N HIS A 32 1.62 20.98 -17.99
CA HIS A 32 2.40 21.76 -18.96
C HIS A 32 2.88 20.96 -20.17
N TYR A 33 2.75 19.63 -20.14
CA TYR A 33 3.24 18.73 -21.19
C TYR A 33 2.13 18.09 -22.04
N LYS A 34 0.87 18.47 -21.83
CA LYS A 34 -0.26 18.03 -22.68
C LYS A 34 -0.03 18.46 -24.14
N GLY A 35 -0.17 17.53 -25.08
CA GLY A 35 0.10 17.76 -26.51
C GLY A 35 1.57 17.79 -26.90
N THR A 36 2.50 17.48 -25.97
CA THR A 36 3.94 17.39 -26.27
C THR A 36 4.39 15.93 -26.39
N PRO A 37 5.58 15.64 -26.97
CA PRO A 37 6.16 14.29 -26.97
C PRO A 37 6.49 13.71 -25.59
N LEU A 38 6.29 14.50 -24.52
CA LEU A 38 6.48 14.12 -23.12
C LEU A 38 5.15 13.91 -22.38
N GLU A 39 4.03 13.99 -23.10
CA GLU A 39 2.72 13.65 -22.57
C GLU A 39 2.70 12.18 -22.09
N GLY A 40 2.13 11.96 -20.89
CA GLY A 40 2.07 10.64 -20.26
C GLY A 40 3.30 10.23 -19.43
N LEU A 41 4.39 11.01 -19.45
CA LEU A 41 5.51 10.83 -18.52
C LEU A 41 5.27 11.64 -17.25
N ASP A 42 5.47 11.02 -16.09
CA ASP A 42 5.46 11.75 -14.82
C ASP A 42 6.74 12.59 -14.63
N ALA A 43 6.73 13.51 -13.65
CA ALA A 43 7.86 14.40 -13.41
C ALA A 43 9.18 13.65 -13.12
N PHE A 44 9.14 12.47 -12.49
CA PHE A 44 10.32 11.64 -12.24
C PHE A 44 10.86 10.99 -13.53
N GLN A 45 10.00 10.45 -14.37
CA GLN A 45 10.33 9.87 -15.66
C GLN A 45 10.88 10.89 -16.64
N ARG A 46 10.39 12.15 -16.58
CA ARG A 46 11.01 13.27 -17.31
C ARG A 46 12.45 13.51 -16.87
N GLN A 47 12.73 13.47 -15.58
CA GLN A 47 14.11 13.56 -15.09
C GLN A 47 14.96 12.35 -15.50
N LEU A 48 14.42 11.13 -15.49
CA LEU A 48 15.15 9.97 -16.04
C LEU A 48 15.50 10.17 -17.52
N LYS A 49 14.55 10.68 -18.32
CA LYS A 49 14.76 10.98 -19.74
C LYS A 49 15.82 12.07 -19.96
N ARG A 50 15.85 13.11 -19.11
CA ARG A 50 16.87 14.17 -19.13
C ARG A 50 18.29 13.62 -19.01
N TYR A 51 18.49 12.65 -18.14
CA TYR A 51 19.79 12.00 -17.92
C TYR A 51 20.00 10.73 -18.79
N ASP A 52 19.12 10.48 -19.77
CA ASP A 52 19.10 9.27 -20.61
C ASP A 52 19.14 7.95 -19.80
N ILE A 53 18.57 7.91 -18.60
CA ILE A 53 18.58 6.70 -17.77
C ILE A 53 17.42 5.78 -18.16
N ARG A 54 17.75 4.60 -18.71
CA ARG A 54 16.79 3.58 -19.14
C ARG A 54 16.67 2.51 -18.07
N VAL A 55 15.60 2.60 -17.30
CA VAL A 55 15.34 1.70 -16.16
C VAL A 55 14.83 0.31 -16.54
N GLY A 56 14.36 0.10 -17.78
CA GLY A 56 13.84 -1.20 -18.22
C GLY A 56 13.89 -1.41 -19.73
N GLY A 57 13.66 -2.66 -20.14
CA GLY A 57 13.68 -3.10 -21.54
C GLY A 57 15.04 -3.66 -21.99
N ALA A 58 15.11 -4.13 -23.23
CA ALA A 58 16.30 -4.81 -23.77
C ALA A 58 17.60 -3.98 -23.70
N HIS A 59 17.46 -2.65 -23.71
CA HIS A 59 18.55 -1.67 -23.63
C HIS A 59 18.59 -0.94 -22.28
N SER A 60 18.22 -1.62 -21.19
CA SER A 60 18.31 -1.06 -19.83
C SER A 60 19.77 -0.75 -19.48
N ASP A 61 19.99 0.41 -18.87
CA ASP A 61 21.31 0.81 -18.41
C ASP A 61 21.74 0.05 -17.14
N SER A 62 23.00 0.23 -16.73
CA SER A 62 23.50 -0.26 -15.45
C SER A 62 23.19 0.70 -14.31
N VAL A 63 23.23 0.22 -13.07
CA VAL A 63 23.03 1.05 -11.87
C VAL A 63 24.03 2.21 -11.82
N GLN A 64 25.24 2.02 -12.34
CA GLN A 64 26.28 3.06 -12.42
C GLN A 64 25.78 4.35 -13.07
N LYS A 65 24.85 4.30 -14.04
CA LYS A 65 24.39 5.49 -14.78
C LYS A 65 23.73 6.53 -13.86
N PHE A 66 23.11 6.11 -12.76
CA PHE A 66 22.59 7.03 -11.74
C PHE A 66 23.70 7.86 -11.08
N PHE A 67 24.93 7.34 -11.00
CA PHE A 67 26.03 7.93 -10.26
C PHE A 67 27.07 8.60 -11.16
N GLU A 68 26.80 8.76 -12.46
CA GLU A 68 27.68 9.47 -13.39
C GLU A 68 27.75 10.97 -13.10
N THR A 69 26.63 11.56 -12.63
CA THR A 69 26.58 12.97 -12.20
C THR A 69 26.06 13.09 -10.78
N SER A 70 26.47 14.15 -10.07
CA SER A 70 25.98 14.45 -8.73
C SER A 70 24.46 14.68 -8.70
N ASN A 71 23.91 15.25 -9.76
CA ASN A 71 22.48 15.56 -9.88
C ASN A 71 21.64 14.29 -10.15
N SER A 72 22.11 13.38 -11.01
CA SER A 72 21.40 12.12 -11.29
C SER A 72 21.37 11.18 -10.08
N ALA A 73 22.36 11.25 -9.19
CA ALA A 73 22.43 10.40 -8.01
C ALA A 73 21.27 10.65 -7.04
N ALA A 74 20.67 11.85 -7.07
CA ALA A 74 19.49 12.18 -6.29
C ALA A 74 18.23 11.42 -6.73
N LEU A 75 18.20 10.83 -7.94
CA LEU A 75 17.07 10.06 -8.46
C LEU A 75 17.06 8.60 -7.97
N PHE A 76 18.21 8.08 -7.54
CA PHE A 76 18.36 6.66 -7.20
C PHE A 76 17.49 6.20 -6.00
N PRO A 77 17.39 6.95 -4.89
CA PRO A 77 16.53 6.55 -3.78
C PRO A 77 15.04 6.45 -4.17
N GLU A 78 14.55 7.40 -4.97
CA GLU A 78 13.18 7.38 -5.48
C GLU A 78 12.95 6.19 -6.43
N TYR A 79 13.91 5.88 -7.30
CA TYR A 79 13.87 4.69 -8.15
C TYR A 79 13.72 3.40 -7.31
N VAL A 80 14.54 3.25 -6.26
CA VAL A 80 14.48 2.09 -5.36
C VAL A 80 13.12 2.03 -4.65
N ALA A 81 12.68 3.14 -4.07
CA ALA A 81 11.40 3.22 -3.37
C ALA A 81 10.22 2.86 -4.29
N ARG A 82 10.26 3.30 -5.55
CA ARG A 82 9.22 3.01 -6.55
C ARG A 82 9.21 1.55 -6.98
N ALA A 83 10.38 0.95 -7.23
CA ALA A 83 10.47 -0.47 -7.59
C ALA A 83 9.96 -1.38 -6.46
N VAL A 84 10.29 -1.06 -5.20
CA VAL A 84 9.77 -1.78 -4.03
C VAL A 84 8.27 -1.57 -3.88
N ARG A 85 7.78 -0.33 -3.97
CA ARG A 85 6.33 -0.02 -3.89
C ARG A 85 5.53 -0.75 -4.97
N GLN A 86 6.03 -0.78 -6.20
CA GLN A 86 5.39 -1.55 -7.28
C GLN A 86 5.35 -3.06 -6.96
N GLY A 87 6.41 -3.60 -6.37
CA GLY A 87 6.44 -4.98 -5.90
C GLY A 87 5.39 -5.27 -4.82
N MET A 88 5.19 -4.32 -3.90
CA MET A 88 4.15 -4.39 -2.87
C MET A 88 2.76 -4.33 -3.51
N GLU A 89 2.48 -3.32 -4.33
CA GLU A 89 1.16 -3.07 -4.95
C GLU A 89 0.70 -4.24 -5.82
N ASN A 90 1.61 -4.88 -6.56
CA ASN A 90 1.30 -6.04 -7.39
C ASN A 90 0.90 -7.29 -6.59
N ASN A 91 1.19 -7.33 -5.28
CA ASN A 91 0.92 -8.46 -4.39
C ASN A 91 0.03 -8.05 -3.20
N ASP A 92 -0.60 -6.87 -3.26
CA ASP A 92 -1.38 -6.30 -2.16
C ASP A 92 -2.86 -6.68 -2.32
N CYS A 93 -3.26 -7.81 -1.73
CA CYS A 93 -4.68 -8.18 -1.63
C CYS A 93 -5.39 -7.54 -0.44
N LEU A 94 -4.69 -6.83 0.45
CA LEU A 94 -5.31 -6.21 1.63
C LEU A 94 -6.28 -5.10 1.24
N LYS A 95 -6.02 -4.42 0.11
CA LYS A 95 -6.92 -3.39 -0.42
C LYS A 95 -8.34 -3.90 -0.67
N ASP A 96 -8.50 -5.18 -0.99
CA ASP A 96 -9.81 -5.78 -1.26
C ASP A 96 -10.53 -6.23 0.03
N ILE A 97 -9.80 -6.28 1.16
CA ILE A 97 -10.29 -6.73 2.46
C ILE A 97 -10.60 -5.54 3.39
N ILE A 98 -9.78 -4.48 3.35
CA ILE A 98 -9.91 -3.35 4.26
C ILE A 98 -10.88 -2.29 3.74
N ALA A 99 -11.73 -1.77 4.63
CA ALA A 99 -12.64 -0.67 4.30
C ALA A 99 -11.94 0.70 4.26
N ALA A 100 -10.94 0.91 5.13
CA ALA A 100 -10.19 2.15 5.22
C ALA A 100 -8.75 1.90 5.66
N LYS A 101 -7.84 2.74 5.16
CA LYS A 101 -6.42 2.75 5.53
C LYS A 101 -6.07 4.08 6.19
N THR A 102 -5.55 4.03 7.41
CA THR A 102 -5.04 5.21 8.12
C THR A 102 -3.54 5.07 8.30
N VAL A 103 -2.79 6.11 7.91
CA VAL A 103 -1.35 6.19 8.17
C VAL A 103 -1.15 6.86 9.52
N ILE A 104 -0.30 6.27 10.37
CA ILE A 104 -0.03 6.76 11.71
C ILE A 104 1.47 6.87 11.95
N ASP A 105 1.87 7.88 12.73
CA ASP A 105 3.27 8.16 13.08
C ASP A 105 3.63 7.66 14.50
N GLY A 106 2.97 6.59 14.96
CA GLY A 106 3.13 6.02 16.29
C GLY A 106 3.09 4.49 16.28
N MET A 107 3.53 3.87 17.39
CA MET A 107 3.48 2.41 17.56
C MET A 107 2.11 1.89 18.01
N ASP A 108 1.27 2.81 18.47
CA ASP A 108 0.01 2.54 19.13
C ASP A 108 -1.11 3.28 18.39
N TYR A 109 -2.22 2.59 18.15
CA TYR A 109 -3.41 3.17 17.55
C TYR A 109 -4.66 2.85 18.37
N ARG A 110 -5.55 3.84 18.51
CA ARG A 110 -6.91 3.63 19.01
C ARG A 110 -7.86 3.69 17.84
N SER A 111 -8.50 2.56 17.54
CA SER A 111 -9.49 2.49 16.48
C SER A 111 -10.74 3.28 16.84
N VAL A 112 -11.46 3.74 15.83
CA VAL A 112 -12.80 4.29 16.00
C VAL A 112 -13.78 3.14 15.77
N VAL A 113 -14.61 2.85 16.76
CA VAL A 113 -15.62 1.80 16.68
C VAL A 113 -17.00 2.43 16.76
N SER A 114 -17.87 2.00 15.84
CA SER A 114 -19.31 2.19 15.95
C SER A 114 -19.93 0.81 15.88
N THR A 115 -20.36 0.31 17.03
CA THR A 115 -21.15 -0.92 17.13
C THR A 115 -22.57 -0.52 17.51
N PRO A 116 -23.39 -0.05 16.55
CA PRO A 116 -24.80 0.17 16.81
C PRO A 116 -25.42 -1.18 17.16
N SER A 117 -26.25 -1.21 18.20
CA SER A 117 -27.07 -2.39 18.50
C SER A 117 -28.03 -2.67 17.35
N ASP A 118 -28.46 -3.92 17.16
CA ASP A 118 -29.38 -4.27 16.04
C ASP A 118 -30.68 -3.46 16.08
N ASP A 119 -31.07 -3.02 17.29
CA ASP A 119 -32.23 -2.17 17.53
C ASP A 119 -32.00 -0.69 17.13
N GLU A 120 -30.75 -0.22 17.14
CA GLU A 120 -30.33 1.12 16.66
C GLU A 120 -30.05 1.13 15.14
N LYS A 121 -29.72 -0.02 14.54
CA LYS A 121 -29.60 -0.17 13.08
C LYS A 121 -30.95 -0.15 12.37
N ALA A 122 -32.01 -0.61 13.03
CA ALA A 122 -33.35 -0.63 12.46
C ALA A 122 -33.92 0.80 12.34
N LEU A 123 -34.22 1.22 11.10
CA LEU A 123 -34.95 2.46 10.82
C LEU A 123 -36.42 2.29 11.24
N LYS A 124 -36.70 2.50 12.52
CA LYS A 124 -38.06 2.40 13.07
C LYS A 124 -38.91 3.59 12.60
N PRO A 125 -40.18 3.39 12.22
CA PRO A 125 -41.08 4.51 11.93
C PRO A 125 -41.26 5.35 13.20
N VAL A 126 -40.87 6.61 13.14
CA VAL A 126 -40.99 7.56 14.25
C VAL A 126 -42.22 8.44 14.07
N ALA A 127 -42.98 8.63 15.14
CA ALA A 127 -44.08 9.60 15.17
C ALA A 127 -43.53 11.04 15.20
N GLU A 128 -44.37 12.01 14.83
CA GLU A 128 -44.03 13.44 14.91
C GLU A 128 -43.61 13.81 16.35
N GLY A 129 -42.36 14.28 16.52
CA GLY A 129 -41.78 14.65 17.82
C GLY A 129 -41.02 13.55 18.57
N ALA A 130 -40.96 12.32 18.05
CA ALA A 130 -40.17 11.25 18.65
C ALA A 130 -38.66 11.39 18.36
N ALA A 131 -37.82 10.95 19.30
CA ALA A 131 -36.37 10.98 19.16
C ALA A 131 -35.93 9.99 18.06
N LEU A 132 -35.08 10.46 17.14
CA LEU A 132 -34.47 9.63 16.11
C LEU A 132 -33.44 8.67 16.72
N PRO A 133 -33.32 7.42 16.22
CA PRO A 133 -32.26 6.53 16.63
C PRO A 133 -30.90 7.17 16.33
N GLN A 134 -30.02 7.18 17.33
CA GLN A 134 -28.70 7.81 17.24
C GLN A 134 -27.62 6.74 17.07
N THR A 135 -26.76 6.89 16.05
CA THR A 135 -25.57 6.06 15.91
C THR A 135 -24.38 6.75 16.60
N ASN A 136 -23.95 6.21 17.73
CA ASN A 136 -22.78 6.74 18.43
C ASN A 136 -21.48 6.16 17.84
N VAL A 137 -20.54 7.05 17.54
CA VAL A 137 -19.18 6.71 17.11
C VAL A 137 -18.26 7.01 18.28
N LYS A 138 -17.57 5.98 18.81
CA LYS A 138 -16.68 6.12 19.97
C LYS A 138 -15.26 5.70 19.59
N THR A 139 -14.28 6.30 20.24
CA THR A 139 -12.91 5.78 20.19
C THR A 139 -12.83 4.53 21.05
N SER A 140 -12.23 3.47 20.52
CA SER A 140 -11.95 2.24 21.25
C SER A 140 -11.09 2.54 22.48
N GLU A 141 -11.43 1.90 23.60
CA GLU A 141 -10.64 2.00 24.83
C GLU A 141 -9.33 1.21 24.72
N ASN A 142 -9.30 0.22 23.84
CA ASN A 142 -8.18 -0.71 23.71
C ASN A 142 -7.17 -0.27 22.65
N LEU A 143 -5.90 -0.56 22.94
CA LEU A 143 -4.75 -0.13 22.17
C LEU A 143 -4.24 -1.27 21.30
N VAL A 144 -4.16 -1.05 19.99
CA VAL A 144 -3.60 -2.02 19.04
C VAL A 144 -2.09 -1.79 18.93
N LYS A 145 -1.30 -2.83 19.21
CA LYS A 145 0.17 -2.79 19.11
C LYS A 145 0.62 -3.13 17.69
N LEU A 146 1.43 -2.28 17.11
CA LEU A 146 2.04 -2.54 15.80
C LEU A 146 3.40 -3.24 15.93
N ILE A 147 3.74 -4.05 14.92
CA ILE A 147 5.03 -4.75 14.83
C ILE A 147 5.91 -4.05 13.80
N LYS A 148 7.17 -3.77 14.17
CA LYS A 148 8.15 -3.22 13.23
C LYS A 148 8.67 -4.32 12.32
N ARG A 149 8.54 -4.13 11.01
CA ARG A 149 9.12 -5.01 9.98
C ARG A 149 10.21 -4.23 9.22
N GLY A 150 11.35 -4.88 8.99
CA GLY A 150 12.46 -4.28 8.25
C GLY A 150 13.29 -5.36 7.57
N ARG A 151 13.85 -5.04 6.41
CA ARG A 151 14.77 -5.91 5.67
C ARG A 151 15.97 -5.10 5.21
N MET A 152 17.17 -5.58 5.54
CA MET A 152 18.41 -4.96 5.07
C MET A 152 18.79 -5.55 3.71
N LEU A 153 19.08 -4.68 2.74
CA LEU A 153 19.69 -5.06 1.48
C LEU A 153 21.21 -4.92 1.63
N VAL A 154 21.92 -6.04 1.54
CA VAL A 154 23.39 -6.07 1.61
C VAL A 154 23.91 -6.59 0.29
N ALA A 155 24.79 -5.81 -0.34
CA ALA A 155 25.48 -6.21 -1.56
C ALA A 155 26.83 -5.47 -1.66
N SER A 156 27.80 -6.07 -2.33
CA SER A 156 29.05 -5.38 -2.62
C SER A 156 28.84 -4.30 -3.67
N TYR A 157 29.69 -3.28 -3.64
CA TYR A 157 29.63 -2.17 -4.58
C TYR A 157 29.72 -2.65 -6.04
N GLU A 158 30.67 -3.54 -6.32
CA GLU A 158 30.86 -4.11 -7.67
C GLU A 158 29.67 -4.97 -8.11
N ALA A 159 29.03 -5.68 -7.18
CA ALA A 159 27.88 -6.53 -7.47
C ALA A 159 26.62 -5.75 -7.83
N ILE A 160 26.48 -4.47 -7.44
CA ILE A 160 25.36 -3.62 -7.84
C ILE A 160 25.73 -2.75 -9.04
N LYS A 161 26.93 -2.14 -9.03
CA LYS A 161 27.32 -1.09 -9.98
C LYS A 161 27.10 -1.48 -11.44
N TYR A 162 27.51 -2.69 -11.81
CA TYR A 162 27.47 -3.15 -13.21
C TYR A 162 26.22 -3.96 -13.55
N GLN A 163 25.31 -4.16 -12.60
CA GLN A 163 24.06 -4.86 -12.89
C GLN A 163 23.13 -4.00 -13.70
N ARG A 164 22.42 -4.65 -14.63
CA ARG A 164 21.37 -4.01 -15.39
C ARG A 164 20.22 -3.62 -14.47
N LEU A 165 19.68 -2.43 -14.69
CA LEU A 165 18.57 -1.88 -13.93
C LEU A 165 17.33 -2.78 -13.99
N ASP A 166 17.10 -3.47 -15.10
CA ASP A 166 15.95 -4.38 -15.23
C ASP A 166 16.04 -5.56 -14.25
N LEU A 167 17.21 -6.23 -14.19
CA LEU A 167 17.45 -7.33 -13.25
C LEU A 167 17.42 -6.85 -11.80
N PHE A 168 17.98 -5.67 -11.53
CA PHE A 168 17.93 -5.06 -10.21
C PHE A 168 16.50 -4.64 -9.82
N THR A 169 15.67 -4.20 -10.77
CA THR A 169 14.25 -3.89 -10.54
C THR A 169 13.49 -5.15 -10.12
N VAL A 170 13.77 -6.29 -10.75
CA VAL A 170 13.13 -7.57 -10.40
C VAL A 170 13.42 -7.95 -8.94
N THR A 171 14.68 -7.82 -8.49
CA THR A 171 15.03 -8.15 -7.10
C THR A 171 14.38 -7.18 -6.10
N LEU A 172 14.30 -5.89 -6.42
CA LEU A 172 13.59 -4.90 -5.60
C LEU A 172 12.08 -5.17 -5.55
N ARG A 173 11.46 -5.53 -6.67
CA ARG A 173 10.05 -5.94 -6.73
C ARG A 173 9.81 -7.20 -5.90
N GLN A 174 10.72 -8.16 -5.94
CA GLN A 174 10.64 -9.36 -5.10
C GLN A 174 10.69 -9.01 -3.61
N ILE A 175 11.56 -8.07 -3.20
CA ILE A 175 11.58 -7.56 -1.82
C ILE A 175 10.23 -6.94 -1.46
N GLY A 176 9.66 -6.10 -2.34
CA GLY A 176 8.32 -5.53 -2.15
C GLY A 176 7.23 -6.60 -2.00
N ALA A 177 7.26 -7.63 -2.83
CA ALA A 177 6.31 -8.76 -2.76
C ALA A 177 6.40 -9.50 -1.43
N HIS A 178 7.61 -9.71 -0.90
CA HIS A 178 7.78 -10.31 0.43
C HIS A 178 7.23 -9.42 1.55
N ILE A 179 7.39 -8.10 1.45
CA ILE A 179 6.80 -7.17 2.43
C ILE A 179 5.27 -7.28 2.42
N ALA A 180 4.64 -7.28 1.25
CA ALA A 180 3.18 -7.44 1.12
C ALA A 180 2.70 -8.77 1.71
N ARG A 181 3.40 -9.88 1.45
CA ARG A 181 3.05 -11.20 2.02
C ARG A 181 3.12 -11.22 3.54
N GLU A 182 4.15 -10.63 4.14
CA GLU A 182 4.24 -10.55 5.61
C GLU A 182 3.13 -9.65 6.19
N GLN A 183 2.76 -8.57 5.50
CA GLN A 183 1.62 -7.74 5.91
C GLN A 183 0.28 -8.49 5.85
N ILE A 184 0.08 -9.31 4.81
CA ILE A 184 -1.10 -10.17 4.69
C ILE A 184 -1.12 -11.20 5.80
N LYS A 185 0.02 -11.82 6.09
CA LYS A 185 0.15 -12.77 7.20
C LYS A 185 -0.24 -12.12 8.54
N ASP A 186 0.30 -10.94 8.82
CA ASP A 186 -0.03 -10.19 10.04
C ASP A 186 -1.55 -9.87 10.10
N ALA A 187 -2.18 -9.52 8.97
CA ALA A 187 -3.62 -9.28 8.92
C ALA A 187 -4.44 -10.56 9.15
N VAL A 188 -4.06 -11.68 8.54
CA VAL A 188 -4.73 -12.98 8.72
C VAL A 188 -4.57 -13.47 10.16
N ASP A 189 -3.39 -13.29 10.76
CA ASP A 189 -3.14 -13.65 12.15
C ASP A 189 -4.07 -12.86 13.10
N VAL A 190 -4.32 -11.57 12.80
CA VAL A 190 -5.29 -10.74 13.55
C VAL A 190 -6.73 -11.18 13.31
N LEU A 191 -7.11 -11.61 12.10
CA LEU A 191 -8.46 -12.14 11.84
C LEU A 191 -8.72 -13.43 12.62
N ILE A 192 -7.74 -14.33 12.68
CA ILE A 192 -7.86 -15.64 13.34
C ILE A 192 -7.78 -15.50 14.86
N ASN A 193 -6.76 -14.81 15.37
CA ASN A 193 -6.46 -14.78 16.81
C ASN A 193 -7.00 -13.53 17.52
N GLY A 194 -7.50 -12.54 16.76
CA GLY A 194 -7.84 -11.22 17.27
C GLY A 194 -6.60 -10.34 17.49
N ASP A 195 -6.83 -9.07 17.84
CA ASP A 195 -5.78 -8.08 18.12
C ASP A 195 -5.42 -7.98 19.62
N GLY A 196 -5.85 -8.97 20.41
CA GLY A 196 -5.71 -8.99 21.87
C GLY A 196 -6.92 -8.45 22.63
N ASN A 197 -8.01 -8.07 21.93
CA ASN A 197 -9.23 -7.52 22.54
C ASN A 197 -10.44 -8.46 22.45
N ASN A 198 -10.21 -9.79 22.42
CA ASN A 198 -11.26 -10.81 22.29
C ASN A 198 -12.18 -10.60 21.07
N ASN A 199 -11.60 -10.18 19.94
CA ASN A 199 -12.30 -9.88 18.69
C ASN A 199 -11.89 -10.82 17.54
N SER A 200 -11.53 -12.06 17.85
CA SER A 200 -11.26 -13.10 16.84
C SER A 200 -12.51 -13.35 15.98
N ALA A 201 -12.29 -13.66 14.70
CA ALA A 201 -13.39 -14.03 13.80
C ALA A 201 -14.17 -15.25 14.32
N SER A 202 -15.47 -15.27 14.07
CA SER A 202 -16.33 -16.39 14.41
C SER A 202 -15.95 -17.63 13.59
N VAL A 203 -15.73 -18.75 14.26
CA VAL A 203 -15.42 -20.03 13.60
C VAL A 203 -16.73 -20.74 13.27
N VAL A 204 -16.95 -21.04 11.99
CA VAL A 204 -18.04 -21.93 11.54
C VAL A 204 -17.50 -23.35 11.51
N ALA A 205 -18.04 -24.22 12.35
CA ALA A 205 -17.67 -25.63 12.38
C ALA A 205 -18.29 -26.38 11.20
N LEU A 206 -17.57 -27.34 10.64
CA LEU A 206 -18.12 -28.28 9.65
C LEU A 206 -19.07 -29.26 10.33
N ASP A 207 -20.17 -29.58 9.66
CA ASP A 207 -21.15 -30.57 10.16
C ASP A 207 -20.54 -31.98 10.22
N THR A 208 -19.67 -32.31 9.26
CA THR A 208 -18.88 -33.56 9.27
C THR A 208 -17.39 -33.26 9.44
N ALA A 209 -16.77 -33.86 10.46
CA ALA A 209 -15.34 -33.72 10.67
C ALA A 209 -14.54 -34.09 9.40
N ASN A 210 -13.68 -33.16 8.95
CA ASN A 210 -12.78 -33.30 7.80
C ASN A 210 -13.43 -33.46 6.42
N THR A 211 -14.73 -33.20 6.25
CA THR A 211 -15.36 -33.18 4.93
C THR A 211 -16.10 -31.87 4.71
N LEU A 212 -15.63 -31.04 3.79
CA LEU A 212 -16.33 -29.83 3.38
C LEU A 212 -17.52 -30.21 2.50
N THR A 213 -18.73 -29.99 2.99
CA THR A 213 -19.95 -30.19 2.20
C THR A 213 -20.46 -28.88 1.62
N TYR A 214 -21.31 -28.95 0.60
CA TYR A 214 -21.96 -27.77 0.03
C TYR A 214 -22.88 -27.07 1.04
N ALA A 215 -23.45 -27.82 1.99
CA ALA A 215 -24.28 -27.26 3.06
C ALA A 215 -23.45 -26.34 3.98
N ASP A 216 -22.23 -26.75 4.35
CA ASP A 216 -21.33 -25.91 5.17
C ASP A 216 -20.98 -24.58 4.49
N LEU A 217 -20.86 -24.57 3.14
CA LEU A 217 -20.63 -23.36 2.37
C LEU A 217 -21.86 -22.43 2.35
N ILE A 218 -23.07 -23.00 2.29
CA ILE A 218 -24.31 -22.23 2.41
C ILE A 218 -24.44 -21.63 3.81
N ASP A 219 -24.11 -22.40 4.86
CA ASP A 219 -24.18 -21.92 6.24
C ASP A 219 -23.16 -20.81 6.51
N LEU A 220 -21.94 -20.93 5.97
CA LEU A 220 -20.97 -19.84 6.00
C LEU A 220 -21.50 -18.59 5.29
N TRP A 221 -22.11 -18.75 4.12
CA TRP A 221 -22.69 -17.64 3.36
C TRP A 221 -23.88 -16.99 4.09
N ALA A 222 -24.77 -17.79 4.69
CA ALA A 222 -25.93 -17.31 5.43
C ALA A 222 -25.51 -16.51 6.68
N ASN A 223 -24.44 -16.91 7.36
CA ASN A 223 -23.90 -16.20 8.52
C ASN A 223 -23.30 -14.83 8.19
N MET A 224 -23.04 -14.53 6.92
CA MET A 224 -22.50 -13.23 6.49
C MET A 224 -23.57 -12.17 6.23
N SER A 225 -24.87 -12.51 6.23
CA SER A 225 -25.95 -11.54 6.10
C SER A 225 -25.83 -10.44 7.17
N PRO A 226 -25.83 -9.13 6.82
CA PRO A 226 -26.30 -8.49 5.59
C PRO A 226 -25.22 -8.21 4.52
N TYR A 227 -24.01 -8.73 4.66
CA TYR A 227 -22.88 -8.50 3.77
C TYR A 227 -22.72 -9.63 2.74
N GLU A 228 -22.17 -9.29 1.56
CA GLU A 228 -21.88 -10.27 0.50
C GLU A 228 -20.46 -10.83 0.64
N LEU A 229 -20.30 -12.15 0.46
CA LEU A 229 -18.99 -12.78 0.40
C LEU A 229 -18.29 -12.39 -0.91
N ASN A 230 -17.27 -11.54 -0.81
CA ASN A 230 -16.53 -10.99 -1.95
C ASN A 230 -15.17 -11.68 -2.18
N THR A 231 -14.52 -12.13 -1.11
CA THR A 231 -13.15 -12.64 -1.14
C THR A 231 -13.03 -13.87 -0.24
N MET A 232 -12.45 -14.94 -0.77
CA MET A 232 -12.08 -16.14 -0.01
C MET A 232 -10.56 -16.23 0.05
N LEU A 233 -10.01 -16.29 1.26
CA LEU A 233 -8.59 -16.53 1.52
C LEU A 233 -8.42 -18.00 1.88
N ALA A 234 -7.59 -18.72 1.11
CA ALA A 234 -7.28 -20.13 1.30
C ALA A 234 -5.78 -20.38 1.19
#